data_AF-A0A2A2W4R9-F1
#
_entry.id   AF-A0A2A2W4R9-F1
#
_cell.length_a   1.000
_cell.length_b   1.000
_cell.length_c   1.000
_cell.angle_alpha   90.00
_cell.angle_beta   90.00
_cell.angle_gamma   90.00
#
_symmetry.space_group_name_H-M   'P 1'
#
loop_
_entity.id
_entity.type
_entity.pdbx_description
1 polymer ?
#
loop_
_entity_poly.entity_id
_entity_poly.type
_entity_poly.pdbx_seq_one_letter_code
_entity_poly.pdbx_strand_id
1 'polypeptide(L)'
;MKFLQRLLSKPQPSHVLEIRLFGPGTFDIEVTSLSTKSLSVFWKATSNQWTRKDGERHLYQLQTDAALVSDTEHRLPTAIRVEIAGKVIGHLGHADALRLHRRVSDLGYDRIHSICQAYVVGRSGLWEVTLDYDPSLPDTKAALSEAES
;
A
#
# COMPACT_ATOMS: atom_id res chain seq x y z
N MET A 1 -36.85 -8.90 -22.59
CA MET A 1 -36.33 -7.51 -22.56
C MET A 1 -35.34 -7.25 -21.41
N LYS A 2 -34.38 -8.16 -21.10
CA LYS A 2 -33.39 -7.95 -20.02
C LYS A 2 -31.93 -7.81 -20.52
N PHE A 3 -31.70 -8.05 -21.81
CA PHE A 3 -30.35 -8.06 -22.39
C PHE A 3 -29.84 -6.65 -22.74
N LEU A 4 -30.72 -5.77 -23.23
CA LEU A 4 -30.36 -4.39 -23.58
C LEU A 4 -30.11 -3.48 -22.37
N GLN A 5 -30.75 -3.72 -21.22
CA GLN A 5 -30.48 -2.96 -19.99
C GLN A 5 -29.07 -3.22 -19.43
N ARG A 6 -28.51 -4.42 -19.62
CA ARG A 6 -27.14 -4.77 -19.19
C ARG A 6 -26.04 -4.10 -20.03
N LEU A 7 -26.36 -3.67 -21.26
CA LEU A 7 -25.42 -2.98 -22.15
C LEU A 7 -25.36 -1.46 -21.92
N LEU A 8 -26.35 -0.89 -21.21
CA LEU A 8 -26.49 0.55 -20.95
C LEU A 8 -26.15 0.95 -19.52
N SER A 9 -25.96 -0.01 -18.61
CA SER A 9 -25.39 0.26 -17.30
C SER A 9 -23.95 0.69 -17.50
N LYS A 10 -23.71 2.02 -17.46
CA LYS A 10 -22.36 2.58 -17.30
C LYS A 10 -21.69 1.79 -16.17
N PRO A 11 -20.47 1.26 -16.38
CA PRO A 11 -19.75 0.65 -15.28
C PRO A 11 -19.69 1.68 -14.16
N GLN A 12 -20.21 1.32 -12.99
CA GLN A 12 -20.14 2.16 -11.82
C GLN A 12 -18.66 2.51 -11.60
N PRO A 13 -18.32 3.79 -11.36
CA PRO A 13 -16.94 4.17 -11.13
C PRO A 13 -16.40 3.33 -9.96
N SER A 14 -15.20 2.78 -10.12
CA SER A 14 -14.58 1.98 -9.07
C SER A 14 -14.42 2.83 -7.82
N HIS A 15 -14.94 2.34 -6.70
CA HIS A 15 -14.85 3.05 -5.43
C HIS A 15 -13.46 2.77 -4.82
N VAL A 16 -12.61 3.78 -4.76
CA VAL A 16 -11.24 3.67 -4.23
C VAL A 16 -11.21 4.27 -2.84
N LEU A 17 -10.72 3.51 -1.87
CA LEU A 17 -10.43 4.01 -0.54
C LEU A 17 -9.13 4.84 -0.60
N GLU A 18 -9.26 6.15 -0.38
CA GLU A 18 -8.16 7.11 -0.38
C GLU A 18 -8.08 7.83 0.98
N ILE A 19 -7.48 7.18 1.96
CA ILE A 19 -7.31 7.75 3.30
C ILE A 19 -5.84 7.66 3.75
N ARG A 20 -5.48 8.46 4.76
CA ARG A 20 -4.24 8.24 5.49
C ARG A 20 -4.48 7.24 6.60
N LEU A 21 -3.70 6.17 6.59
CA LEU A 21 -3.74 5.12 7.58
C LEU A 21 -2.77 5.43 8.71
N PHE A 22 -3.16 5.05 9.92
CA PHE A 22 -2.38 5.19 11.13
C PHE A 22 -2.54 3.91 11.97
N GLY A 23 -1.52 3.53 12.71
CA GLY A 23 -1.65 2.54 13.77
C GLY A 23 -0.52 1.52 13.78
N PRO A 24 -0.16 0.98 14.95
CA PRO A 24 1.14 0.38 15.24
C PRO A 24 1.38 -1.01 14.62
N GLY A 25 0.58 -1.42 13.64
CA GLY A 25 0.76 -2.71 12.97
C GLY A 25 2.05 -2.69 12.18
N THR A 26 2.97 -3.63 12.47
CA THR A 26 4.20 -3.84 11.70
C THR A 26 3.94 -4.90 10.64
N PHE A 27 3.93 -4.49 9.36
CA PHE A 27 3.72 -5.40 8.24
C PHE A 27 5.00 -5.51 7.43
N ASP A 28 5.47 -6.74 7.29
CA ASP A 28 6.63 -7.05 6.46
C ASP A 28 6.24 -6.98 4.98
N ILE A 29 7.11 -6.34 4.19
CA ILE A 29 6.96 -6.26 2.75
C ILE A 29 7.88 -7.28 2.09
N GLU A 30 7.34 -8.01 1.13
CA GLU A 30 8.14 -8.82 0.22
C GLU A 30 8.89 -7.90 -0.76
N VAL A 31 10.13 -7.55 -0.41
CA VAL A 31 11.02 -6.73 -1.26
C VAL A 31 11.51 -7.60 -2.42
N THR A 32 11.09 -7.26 -3.64
CA THR A 32 11.52 -7.95 -4.87
C THR A 32 12.91 -7.50 -5.34
N SER A 33 13.54 -8.27 -6.24
CA SER A 33 14.83 -7.86 -6.81
C SER A 33 14.75 -6.52 -7.57
N LEU A 34 13.64 -6.24 -8.25
CA LEU A 34 13.42 -4.97 -8.95
C LEU A 34 13.30 -3.79 -7.98
N SER A 35 12.71 -4.00 -6.80
CA SER A 35 12.59 -2.95 -5.81
C SER A 35 13.90 -2.60 -5.13
N THR A 36 14.86 -3.53 -5.02
CA THR A 36 16.20 -3.19 -4.49
C THR A 36 16.89 -2.08 -5.28
N LYS A 37 16.67 -2.02 -6.61
CA LYS A 37 17.17 -0.95 -7.48
C LYS A 37 16.42 0.36 -7.21
N SER A 38 15.09 0.32 -7.11
CA SER A 38 14.28 1.50 -6.76
C SER A 38 14.67 2.09 -5.40
N LEU A 39 14.86 1.24 -4.38
CA LEU A 39 15.28 1.64 -3.05
C LEU A 39 16.71 2.21 -3.03
N SER A 40 17.61 1.65 -3.84
CA SER A 40 18.97 2.21 -3.99
C SER A 40 18.97 3.59 -4.64
N VAL A 41 18.08 3.82 -5.61
CA VAL A 41 17.89 5.16 -6.21
C VAL A 41 17.26 6.11 -5.19
N PHE A 42 16.24 5.65 -4.46
CA PHE A 42 15.57 6.43 -3.43
C PHE A 42 16.55 6.87 -2.34
N TRP A 43 17.36 5.95 -1.79
CA TRP A 43 18.42 6.28 -0.83
C TRP A 43 19.35 7.36 -1.34
N LYS A 44 19.83 7.24 -2.59
CA LYS A 44 20.74 8.25 -3.15
C LYS A 44 20.07 9.62 -3.24
N ALA A 45 18.78 9.66 -3.57
CA ALA A 45 18.01 10.90 -3.66
C ALA A 45 17.69 11.51 -2.29
N THR A 46 17.56 10.69 -1.23
CA THR A 46 17.18 11.12 0.11
C THR A 46 18.33 11.02 1.13
N SER A 47 19.58 10.92 0.67
CA SER A 47 20.73 10.52 1.51
C SER A 47 20.97 11.39 2.75
N ASN A 48 20.50 12.63 2.75
CA ASN A 48 20.58 13.56 3.89
C ASN A 48 19.52 13.34 4.98
N GLN A 49 18.51 12.50 4.73
CA GLN A 49 17.41 12.21 5.67
C GLN A 49 17.65 10.92 6.46
N TRP A 50 18.56 10.06 6.00
CA TRP A 50 18.83 8.77 6.65
C TRP A 50 19.68 8.96 7.89
N THR A 51 19.32 8.23 8.94
CA THR A 51 20.10 8.15 10.17
C THR A 51 20.71 6.77 10.31
N ARG A 52 21.81 6.65 11.04
CA ARG A 52 22.40 5.35 11.34
C ARG A 52 21.48 4.60 12.29
N LYS A 53 21.24 3.31 12.03
CA LYS A 53 20.47 2.45 12.95
C LYS A 53 21.29 2.20 14.21
N ASP A 54 20.68 2.37 15.38
CA ASP A 54 21.35 2.17 16.66
C ASP A 54 21.83 0.72 16.81
N GLY A 55 23.06 0.55 17.31
CA GLY A 55 23.68 -0.77 17.48
C GLY A 55 24.20 -1.42 16.20
N GLU A 56 23.85 -0.93 15.00
CA GLU A 56 24.19 -1.55 13.72
C GLU A 56 25.04 -0.65 12.83
N ARG A 57 26.35 -0.93 12.76
CA ARG A 57 27.31 -0.03 12.12
C ARG A 57 27.11 0.19 10.62
N HIS A 58 26.39 -0.70 9.94
CA HIS A 58 26.26 -0.71 8.48
C HIS A 58 24.83 -0.52 7.97
N LEU A 59 23.85 -0.36 8.87
CA LEU A 59 22.46 -0.12 8.49
C LEU A 59 22.07 1.32 8.77
N TYR A 60 21.22 1.82 7.88
CA TYR A 60 20.63 3.13 7.97
C TYR A 60 19.12 2.98 7.96
N GLN A 61 18.44 3.90 8.62
CA GLN A 61 17.00 3.91 8.75
C GLN A 61 16.43 5.26 8.32
N LEU A 62 15.23 5.20 7.75
CA LEU A 62 14.43 6.35 7.37
C LEU A 62 12.95 6.01 7.57
N GLN A 63 12.23 6.92 8.22
CA GLN A 63 10.78 6.91 8.24
C GLN A 63 10.25 7.76 7.08
N THR A 64 9.34 7.22 6.28
CA THR A 64 8.81 7.90 5.10
C THR A 64 7.37 7.46 4.79
N ASP A 65 6.70 8.21 3.92
CA ASP A 65 5.35 7.86 3.48
C ASP A 65 5.41 6.78 2.40
N ALA A 66 4.55 5.76 2.53
CA ALA A 66 4.33 4.74 1.53
C ALA A 66 2.86 4.68 1.12
N ALA A 67 2.60 4.35 -0.14
CA ALA A 67 1.25 4.11 -0.65
C ALA A 67 0.97 2.61 -0.72
N LEU A 68 -0.18 2.20 -0.19
CA LEU A 68 -0.79 0.89 -0.37
C LEU A 68 -1.76 0.95 -1.54
N VAL A 69 -1.47 0.21 -2.61
CA VAL A 69 -2.22 0.27 -3.86
C VAL A 69 -2.70 -1.11 -4.26
N SER A 70 -3.99 -1.28 -4.56
CA SER A 70 -4.49 -2.51 -5.18
C SER A 70 -3.82 -2.75 -6.54
N ASP A 71 -3.16 -3.90 -6.69
CA ASP A 71 -2.39 -4.21 -7.90
C ASP A 71 -3.27 -4.96 -8.91
N THR A 72 -3.93 -4.21 -9.79
CA THR A 72 -4.87 -4.76 -10.78
C THR A 72 -4.19 -5.56 -11.90
N GLU A 73 -2.87 -5.44 -12.03
CA GLU A 73 -2.08 -6.13 -13.05
C GLU A 73 -1.44 -7.42 -12.51
N HIS A 74 -1.53 -7.65 -11.20
CA HIS A 74 -0.97 -8.82 -10.57
C HIS A 74 -1.79 -10.09 -10.86
N ARG A 75 -1.13 -11.26 -10.87
CA ARG A 75 -1.81 -12.55 -11.06
C ARG A 75 -2.86 -12.85 -9.99
N LEU A 76 -2.61 -12.34 -8.77
CA LEU A 76 -3.53 -12.44 -7.65
C LEU A 76 -4.37 -11.16 -7.58
N PRO A 77 -5.71 -11.24 -7.66
CA PRO A 77 -6.58 -10.06 -7.69
C PRO A 77 -6.61 -9.28 -6.37
N THR A 78 -6.16 -9.91 -5.28
CA THR A 78 -6.09 -9.31 -3.94
C THR A 78 -4.71 -8.76 -3.62
N ALA A 79 -3.78 -8.75 -4.59
CA ALA A 79 -2.44 -8.25 -4.34
C ALA A 79 -2.47 -6.76 -4.06
N ILE A 80 -1.67 -6.35 -3.08
CA ILE A 80 -1.51 -4.94 -2.70
C ILE A 80 -0.04 -4.64 -2.83
N ARG A 81 0.30 -3.79 -3.79
CA ARG A 81 1.65 -3.31 -3.99
C ARG A 81 1.90 -2.13 -3.06
N VAL A 82 3.15 -2.00 -2.66
CA VAL A 82 3.62 -0.89 -1.82
C VAL A 82 4.49 0.01 -2.67
N GLU A 83 4.23 1.31 -2.62
CA GLU A 83 5.00 2.31 -3.35
C GLU A 83 5.63 3.33 -2.41
N ILE A 84 6.89 3.69 -2.67
CA ILE A 84 7.56 4.84 -2.04
C ILE A 84 7.99 5.78 -3.15
N ALA A 85 7.65 7.07 -3.02
CA ALA A 85 7.92 8.08 -4.04
C ALA A 85 7.44 7.68 -5.45
N GLY A 86 6.28 7.03 -5.55
CA GLY A 86 5.68 6.57 -6.81
C GLY A 86 6.43 5.42 -7.50
N LYS A 87 7.28 4.69 -6.76
CA LYS A 87 7.97 3.49 -7.23
C LYS A 87 7.54 2.29 -6.40
N VAL A 88 7.18 1.20 -7.08
CA VAL A 88 6.87 -0.07 -6.42
C VAL A 88 8.11 -0.60 -5.72
N ILE A 89 8.00 -0.77 -4.40
CA ILE A 89 9.06 -1.31 -3.53
C ILE A 89 8.83 -2.76 -3.11
N GLY A 90 7.63 -3.30 -3.38
CA GLY A 90 7.29 -4.67 -3.08
C GLY A 90 5.78 -4.85 -2.97
N HIS A 91 5.39 -5.95 -2.35
CA HIS A 91 3.99 -6.30 -2.10
C HIS A 91 3.80 -6.68 -0.64
N LEU A 92 2.59 -6.44 -0.14
CA LEU A 92 2.18 -7.03 1.13
C LEU A 92 2.20 -8.56 1.01
N GLY A 93 2.60 -9.24 2.09
CA GLY A 93 2.47 -10.69 2.19
C GLY A 93 1.04 -11.14 1.91
N HIS A 94 0.88 -12.32 1.32
CA HIS A 94 -0.42 -12.79 0.81
C HIS A 94 -1.55 -12.74 1.85
N ALA A 95 -1.27 -13.16 3.10
CA ALA A 95 -2.25 -13.18 4.18
C ALA A 95 -2.73 -11.76 4.56
N ASP A 96 -1.80 -10.81 4.65
CA ASP A 96 -2.12 -9.42 5.00
C ASP A 96 -2.83 -8.69 3.86
N ALA A 97 -2.38 -8.93 2.62
CA ALA A 97 -3.05 -8.41 1.42
C ALA A 97 -4.51 -8.90 1.34
N LEU A 98 -4.75 -10.19 1.60
CA LEU A 98 -6.10 -10.77 1.63
C LEU A 98 -6.95 -10.19 2.77
N ARG A 99 -6.39 -10.03 3.97
CA ARG A 99 -7.08 -9.43 5.12
C ARG A 99 -7.50 -7.99 4.82
N LEU A 100 -6.57 -7.18 4.30
CA LEU A 100 -6.83 -5.79 3.96
C LEU A 100 -7.86 -5.68 2.83
N HIS A 101 -7.74 -6.50 1.78
CA HIS A 101 -8.71 -6.53 0.67
C HIS A 101 -10.13 -6.84 1.15
N ARG A 102 -10.31 -7.83 2.03
CA ARG A 102 -11.62 -8.15 2.62
C ARG A 102 -12.18 -6.96 3.39
N ARG A 103 -11.36 -6.33 4.23
CA ARG A 103 -11.80 -5.17 5.02
C ARG A 103 -12.19 -3.98 4.14
N VAL A 104 -11.44 -3.70 3.08
CA VAL A 104 -11.77 -2.66 2.08
C VAL A 104 -13.13 -2.96 1.42
N SER A 105 -13.37 -4.24 1.07
CA SER A 105 -14.65 -4.69 0.52
C SER A 105 -15.80 -4.55 1.51
N ASP A 106 -15.58 -4.89 2.79
CA ASP A 106 -16.58 -4.76 3.86
C ASP A 106 -17.00 -3.30 4.08
N LEU A 107 -16.09 -2.35 3.83
CA LEU A 107 -16.35 -0.91 3.88
C LEU A 107 -17.06 -0.37 2.61
N GLY A 108 -17.27 -1.21 1.60
CA GLY A 108 -17.94 -0.86 0.35
C GLY A 108 -17.03 -0.27 -0.73
N TYR A 109 -15.71 -0.49 -0.64
CA TYR A 109 -14.74 -0.04 -1.64
C TYR A 109 -14.24 -1.23 -2.47
N ASP A 110 -13.94 -0.98 -3.75
CA ASP A 110 -13.40 -1.99 -4.67
C ASP A 110 -11.87 -2.09 -4.59
N ARG A 111 -11.22 -0.97 -4.25
CA ARG A 111 -9.76 -0.81 -4.31
C ARG A 111 -9.27 0.07 -3.17
N ILE A 112 -7.97 0.01 -2.91
CA ILE A 112 -7.27 0.90 -2.00
C ILE A 112 -6.18 1.68 -2.74
N HIS A 113 -6.08 2.96 -2.41
CA HIS A 113 -4.94 3.83 -2.72
C HIS A 113 -4.74 4.76 -1.54
N SER A 114 -4.17 4.21 -0.47
CA SER A 114 -4.06 4.89 0.82
C SER A 114 -2.61 5.06 1.22
N ILE A 115 -2.33 6.11 2.00
CA ILE A 115 -0.97 6.42 2.46
C ILE A 115 -0.80 5.93 3.90
N CYS A 116 0.29 5.25 4.21
CA CYS A 116 0.71 4.88 5.56
C CYS A 116 2.16 5.29 5.83
N GLN A 117 2.60 5.16 7.07
CA GLN A 117 4.01 5.31 7.42
C GLN A 117 4.79 4.03 7.08
N ALA A 118 6.02 4.19 6.62
CA ALA A 118 6.95 3.10 6.35
C ALA A 118 8.28 3.36 7.05
N TYR A 119 8.80 2.34 7.71
CA TYR A 119 10.16 2.31 8.24
C TYR A 119 11.03 1.52 7.28
N VAL A 120 11.93 2.22 6.60
CA VAL A 120 12.88 1.63 5.66
C VAL A 120 14.21 1.48 6.39
N VAL A 121 14.70 0.25 6.47
CA VAL A 121 16.01 -0.09 7.04
C VAL A 121 16.84 -0.78 5.98
N GLY A 122 18.09 -0.39 5.81
CA GLY A 122 18.93 -1.12 4.89
C GLY A 122 20.24 -0.46 4.52
N ARG A 123 20.77 -0.91 3.39
CA ARG A 123 21.89 -0.37 2.63
C ARG A 123 21.79 -0.84 1.18
N SER A 124 22.59 -0.27 0.29
CA SER A 124 22.70 -0.79 -1.09
C SER A 124 22.93 -2.31 -1.09
N GLY A 125 21.95 -3.06 -1.61
CA GLY A 125 21.98 -4.53 -1.70
C GLY A 125 21.26 -5.29 -0.58
N LEU A 126 20.79 -4.62 0.48
CA LEU A 126 20.00 -5.24 1.56
C LEU A 126 18.96 -4.23 2.07
N TRP A 127 17.68 -4.57 1.94
CA TRP A 127 16.58 -3.69 2.32
C TRP A 127 15.50 -4.44 3.07
N GLU A 128 15.04 -3.83 4.15
CA GLU A 128 13.91 -4.22 4.96
C GLU A 128 12.95 -3.03 4.97
N VAL A 129 11.67 -3.29 4.71
CA VAL A 129 10.65 -2.25 4.78
C VAL A 129 9.50 -2.80 5.60
N THR A 130 9.15 -2.08 6.67
CA THR A 130 7.97 -2.35 7.47
C THR A 130 6.99 -1.20 7.35
N LEU A 131 5.71 -1.51 7.32
CA LEU A 131 4.64 -0.52 7.31
C LEU A 131 4.03 -0.35 8.69
N ASP A 132 3.46 0.82 8.93
CA ASP A 132 2.78 1.26 10.15
C ASP A 132 1.35 1.68 9.76
N TYR A 133 0.43 0.72 9.86
CA TYR A 133 -1.00 0.97 9.70
C TYR A 133 -1.84 0.03 10.56
N ASP A 134 -3.06 0.44 10.90
CA ASP A 134 -4.06 -0.45 11.49
C ASP A 134 -4.81 -1.23 10.39
N PRO A 135 -4.68 -2.56 10.31
CA PRO A 135 -5.41 -3.38 9.33
C PRO A 135 -6.91 -3.44 9.61
N SER A 136 -7.34 -3.03 10.80
CA SER A 136 -8.76 -2.97 11.14
C SER A 136 -9.47 -1.92 10.31
N LEU A 137 -8.76 -0.87 9.82
CA LEU A 137 -9.30 0.32 9.17
C LEU A 137 -10.45 0.95 9.98
N PRO A 138 -10.38 2.26 10.35
CA PRO A 138 -11.49 2.88 11.06
C PRO A 138 -12.78 2.70 10.24
N ASP A 139 -13.91 2.54 10.93
CA ASP A 139 -15.26 2.51 10.31
C ASP A 139 -15.53 3.88 9.67
N THR A 140 -14.87 4.10 8.53
CA THR A 140 -15.02 5.25 7.69
C THR A 140 -16.35 5.06 6.98
N LYS A 141 -17.18 6.11 6.99
CA LYS A 141 -18.51 6.09 6.39
C LYS A 141 -18.43 5.47 5.00
N ALA A 142 -19.25 4.45 4.74
CA ALA A 142 -19.29 3.79 3.44
C ALA A 142 -19.46 4.84 2.33
N ALA A 143 -18.81 4.63 1.18
CA ALA A 143 -18.89 5.52 0.01
C ALA A 143 -20.32 5.73 -0.54
N LEU A 144 -21.32 5.09 0.06
CA LEU A 144 -22.73 5.14 -0.32
C LEU A 144 -23.50 6.36 0.21
N SER A 145 -22.92 7.24 1.04
CA SER A 145 -23.70 8.33 1.64
C SER A 145 -23.88 9.62 0.82
N GLU A 146 -23.42 9.68 -0.43
CA GLU A 146 -23.52 10.90 -1.27
C GLU A 146 -24.33 10.73 -2.57
N ALA A 147 -24.96 9.58 -2.80
CA ALA A 147 -25.78 9.36 -4.00
C ALA A 147 -27.30 9.56 -3.80
N GLU A 148 -27.75 9.93 -2.60
CA GLU A 148 -29.16 10.17 -2.30
C GLU A 148 -29.33 11.47 -1.50
N SER A 149 -29.31 12.61 -2.19
CA SER A 149 -29.87 13.90 -1.72
C SER A 149 -30.40 14.70 -2.90
#